data_AF-A0A2D1SVJ9-F1
#
_entry.id   AF-A0A2D1SVJ9-F1
#
_cell.length_a   1.000
_cell.length_b   1.000
_cell.length_c   1.000
_cell.angle_alpha   90.00
_cell.angle_beta   90.00
_cell.angle_gamma   90.00
#
_symmetry.space_group_name_H-M   'P 1'
#
loop_
_entity.id
_entity.type
_entity.pdbx_description
1 polymer ?
#
loop_
_entity_poly.entity_id
_entity_poly.type
_entity_poly.pdbx_seq_one_letter_code
_entity_poly.pdbx_strand_id
1 'polypeptide(L)'
;MTENMNTQLTDEILHFLYSHFAFQALHEQEQQQFIAHFQHNAQFKEIVVIASTLQESIVELEAMMPKIQDKDVLLPPETYSQLMKEQTIVSDNIYYVPFGQKGKMYSPIVIALQQSDAMKTMQAFCKATILPIFNLCARQQRDLVVIPFGQTVGKPLYFHHAHLQPQLFSDFIDGNKGGEAQILPALMKARELLQKCPIQNDAELIIITDNHYTDVAALSKNDIGKTLKQLRIDVSVIAMSEKDFEDQPISFADKVLFAEQ
;
A
#
# COMPACT_ATOMS: atom_id res chain seq x y z
N MET A 1 21.94 5.25 -37.33
CA MET A 1 22.46 6.32 -36.46
C MET A 1 21.55 6.36 -35.26
N THR A 2 22.12 6.03 -34.11
CA THR A 2 21.48 5.93 -32.80
C THR A 2 20.94 7.29 -32.38
N GLU A 3 19.62 7.42 -32.28
CA GLU A 3 19.02 8.53 -31.53
C GLU A 3 19.46 8.39 -30.08
N ASN A 4 20.36 9.25 -29.65
CA ASN A 4 20.64 9.45 -28.24
C ASN A 4 19.33 9.93 -27.59
N MET A 5 18.58 8.99 -27.00
CA MET A 5 17.59 9.34 -25.99
C MET A 5 18.36 9.98 -24.84
N ASN A 6 18.37 11.31 -24.79
CA ASN A 6 18.73 12.06 -23.59
C ASN A 6 17.72 11.65 -22.52
N THR A 7 18.00 10.58 -21.77
CA THR A 7 17.21 10.20 -20.61
C THR A 7 17.40 11.30 -19.58
N GLN A 8 16.38 12.16 -19.43
CA GLN A 8 16.34 13.21 -18.42
C GLN A 8 15.99 12.68 -17.01
N LEU A 9 15.83 11.37 -16.89
CA LEU A 9 15.82 10.65 -15.63
C LEU A 9 17.26 10.28 -15.26
N THR A 10 17.61 10.44 -13.99
CA THR A 10 18.91 10.01 -13.49
C THR A 10 19.00 8.48 -13.50
N ASP A 11 20.23 7.96 -13.53
CA ASP A 11 20.48 6.52 -13.47
C ASP A 11 19.86 5.89 -12.20
N GLU A 12 19.86 6.64 -11.09
CA GLU A 12 19.22 6.23 -9.83
C GLU A 12 17.69 6.05 -9.97
N ILE A 13 17.01 6.97 -10.68
CA ILE A 13 15.56 6.86 -10.91
C ILE A 13 15.26 5.68 -11.82
N LEU A 14 16.05 5.49 -12.87
CA LEU A 14 15.90 4.33 -13.75
C LEU A 14 16.17 3.04 -12.99
N HIS A 15 17.23 2.98 -12.18
CA HIS A 15 17.55 1.83 -11.36
C HIS A 15 16.41 1.47 -10.41
N PHE A 16 15.85 2.46 -9.71
CA PHE A 16 14.67 2.28 -8.86
C PHE A 16 13.51 1.66 -9.66
N LEU A 17 13.11 2.27 -10.78
CA LEU A 17 12.00 1.78 -11.60
C LEU A 17 12.25 0.35 -12.09
N TYR A 18 13.43 0.07 -12.64
CA TYR A 18 13.76 -1.27 -13.15
C TYR A 18 13.96 -2.30 -12.04
N SER A 19 14.15 -1.91 -10.78
CA SER A 19 14.14 -2.82 -9.63
C SER A 19 12.73 -3.13 -9.11
N HIS A 20 11.72 -2.38 -9.56
CA HIS A 20 10.37 -2.40 -9.03
C HIS A 20 9.47 -3.36 -9.83
N PHE A 21 8.90 -4.37 -9.17
CA PHE A 21 8.06 -5.40 -9.78
C PHE A 21 6.86 -4.83 -10.53
N ALA A 22 6.24 -3.76 -10.02
CA ALA A 22 5.12 -3.09 -10.70
C ALA A 22 5.51 -2.52 -12.08
N PHE A 23 6.75 -2.04 -12.24
CA PHE A 23 7.26 -1.53 -13.50
C PHE A 23 7.78 -2.65 -14.41
N GLN A 24 8.44 -3.65 -13.83
CA GLN A 24 8.88 -4.86 -14.56
C GLN A 24 7.71 -5.66 -15.14
N ALA A 25 6.53 -5.59 -14.52
CA ALA A 25 5.32 -6.25 -15.00
C ALA A 25 4.73 -5.60 -16.27
N LEU A 26 5.13 -4.37 -16.60
CA LEU A 26 4.77 -3.72 -17.86
C LEU A 26 5.53 -4.36 -19.03
N HIS A 27 4.91 -4.41 -20.21
CA HIS A 27 5.62 -4.74 -21.44
C HIS A 27 6.61 -3.63 -21.83
N GLU A 28 7.64 -3.95 -22.61
CA GLU A 28 8.70 -2.99 -22.99
C GLU A 28 8.15 -1.69 -23.60
N GLN A 29 7.14 -1.79 -24.46
CA GLN A 29 6.48 -0.62 -25.05
C GLN A 29 5.76 0.23 -23.99
N GLU A 30 5.13 -0.40 -22.99
CA GLU A 30 4.45 0.29 -21.89
C GLU A 30 5.47 0.95 -20.95
N GLN A 31 6.60 0.30 -20.68
CA GLN A 31 7.71 0.88 -19.92
C GLN A 31 8.26 2.14 -20.60
N GLN A 32 8.48 2.09 -21.92
CA GLN A 32 8.93 3.24 -22.69
C GLN A 32 7.90 4.38 -22.67
N GLN A 33 6.61 4.07 -22.82
CA GLN A 33 5.54 5.06 -22.72
C GLN A 33 5.47 5.69 -21.32
N PHE A 34 5.61 4.88 -20.27
CA PHE A 34 5.63 5.35 -18.90
C PHE A 34 6.81 6.31 -18.66
N ILE A 35 8.02 5.91 -19.05
CA ILE A 35 9.22 6.76 -18.95
C ILE A 35 9.02 8.06 -19.73
N ALA A 36 8.54 7.98 -20.97
CA ALA A 36 8.31 9.16 -21.81
C ALA A 36 7.29 10.12 -21.20
N HIS A 37 6.27 9.59 -20.51
CA HIS A 37 5.24 10.39 -19.84
C HIS A 37 5.79 11.13 -18.62
N PHE A 38 6.63 10.47 -17.81
CA PHE A 38 7.06 11.00 -16.51
C PHE A 38 8.46 11.62 -16.48
N GLN A 39 9.28 11.46 -17.54
CA GLN A 39 10.66 11.96 -17.57
C GLN A 39 10.84 13.48 -17.36
N HIS A 40 9.77 14.27 -17.51
CA HIS A 40 9.76 15.71 -17.26
C HIS A 40 8.91 16.13 -16.05
N ASN A 41 8.21 15.20 -15.39
CA ASN A 41 7.36 15.52 -14.25
C ASN A 41 8.24 15.67 -12.99
N ALA A 42 8.34 16.89 -12.45
CA ALA A 42 9.17 17.20 -11.29
C ALA A 42 8.70 16.49 -10.01
N GLN A 43 7.38 16.41 -9.80
CA GLN A 43 6.79 15.75 -8.65
C GLN A 43 7.04 14.24 -8.67
N PHE A 44 6.96 13.61 -9.85
CA PHE A 44 7.34 12.22 -10.03
C PHE A 44 8.80 11.98 -9.64
N LYS A 45 9.74 12.81 -10.12
CA LYS A 45 11.16 12.67 -9.80
C LYS A 45 11.41 12.79 -8.30
N GLU A 46 10.80 13.78 -7.64
CA GLU A 46 10.89 13.97 -6.19
C GLU A 46 10.37 12.75 -5.42
N ILE A 47 9.18 12.24 -5.79
CA ILE A 47 8.58 11.07 -5.17
C ILE A 47 9.47 9.83 -5.30
N VAL A 48 10.05 9.60 -6.49
CA VAL A 48 10.93 8.45 -6.71
C VAL A 48 12.22 8.59 -5.90
N VAL A 49 12.83 9.77 -5.85
CA VAL A 49 14.03 10.01 -5.03
C VAL A 49 13.77 9.70 -3.57
N ILE A 50 12.65 10.19 -3.01
CA ILE A 50 12.27 9.91 -1.61
C ILE A 50 12.03 8.41 -1.42
N ALA A 51 11.32 7.75 -2.36
CA ALA A 51 11.03 6.33 -2.27
C ALA A 51 12.30 5.46 -2.32
N SER A 52 13.29 5.84 -3.13
CA SER A 52 14.60 5.17 -3.17
C SER A 52 15.29 5.23 -1.80
N THR A 53 15.33 6.40 -1.16
CA THR A 53 15.93 6.56 0.18
C THR A 53 15.18 5.74 1.24
N LEU A 54 13.85 5.68 1.17
CA LEU A 54 13.03 4.83 2.05
C LEU A 54 13.35 3.34 1.84
N GLN A 55 13.50 2.90 0.59
CA GLN A 55 13.82 1.52 0.26
C GLN A 55 15.22 1.13 0.75
N GLU A 56 16.21 2.00 0.61
CA GLU A 56 17.56 1.80 1.16
C GLU A 56 17.52 1.62 2.67
N SER A 57 16.77 2.48 3.38
CA SER A 57 16.59 2.40 4.83
C SER A 57 15.97 1.06 5.27
N ILE A 58 14.99 0.55 4.51
CA ILE A 58 14.38 -0.77 4.77
C ILE A 58 15.39 -1.89 4.56
N VAL A 59 16.17 -1.86 3.49
CA VAL A 59 17.19 -2.89 3.20
C VAL A 59 18.29 -2.90 4.26
N GLU A 60 18.72 -1.73 4.73
CA GLU A 60 19.69 -1.62 5.82
C GLU A 60 19.14 -2.21 7.14
N LEU A 61 17.88 -1.89 7.47
CA LEU A 61 17.21 -2.49 8.63
C LEU A 61 17.10 -4.01 8.49
N GLU A 62 16.66 -4.54 7.35
CA GLU A 62 16.58 -5.98 7.08
C GLU A 62 17.95 -6.66 7.18
N ALA A 63 19.02 -6.01 6.73
CA ALA A 63 20.38 -6.53 6.82
C ALA A 63 20.92 -6.56 8.26
N MET A 64 20.44 -5.64 9.10
CA MET A 64 20.76 -5.58 10.53
C MET A 64 19.90 -6.50 11.39
N MET A 65 18.73 -6.92 10.90
CA MET A 65 17.89 -7.88 11.60
C MET A 65 18.62 -9.23 11.69
N PRO A 66 18.69 -9.87 12.88
CA PRO A 66 19.28 -11.19 13.00
C PRO A 66 18.53 -12.14 12.08
N LYS A 67 19.24 -12.78 11.14
CA LYS A 67 18.66 -13.81 10.28
C LYS A 67 18.07 -14.88 11.20
N ILE A 68 16.75 -14.96 11.23
CA ILE A 68 16.01 -16.03 11.91
C ILE A 68 16.58 -17.33 11.38
N GLN A 69 17.32 -18.06 12.23
CA GLN A 69 17.78 -19.39 11.88
C GLN A 69 16.56 -20.31 12.02
N ASP A 70 16.44 -21.37 11.21
CA ASP A 70 15.31 -22.33 11.22
C ASP A 70 14.96 -22.92 12.62
N LYS A 71 15.79 -22.65 13.62
CA LYS A 71 15.64 -23.07 15.02
C LYS A 71 14.77 -22.14 15.87
N ASP A 72 14.39 -20.97 15.36
CA ASP A 72 13.58 -19.97 16.09
C ASP A 72 12.08 -20.04 15.71
N VAL A 73 11.66 -21.09 14.98
CA VAL A 73 10.25 -21.36 14.70
C VAL A 73 9.55 -21.79 15.98
N LEU A 74 8.76 -20.88 16.56
CA LEU A 74 8.02 -21.03 17.83
C LEU A 74 6.90 -22.08 17.83
N LEU A 75 6.65 -22.78 16.72
CA LEU A 75 5.62 -23.82 16.63
C LEU A 75 6.26 -25.21 16.48
N PRO A 76 5.90 -26.19 17.34
CA PRO A 76 6.38 -27.55 17.21
C PRO A 76 6.06 -28.13 15.82
N PRO A 77 6.94 -28.92 15.19
CA PRO A 77 6.70 -29.58 13.89
C PRO A 77 5.40 -30.41 13.84
N GLU A 78 4.94 -30.86 15.01
CA GLU A 78 3.71 -31.61 15.20
C GLU A 78 2.46 -30.77 14.91
N THR A 79 2.52 -29.45 15.15
CA THR A 79 1.46 -28.49 14.86
C THR A 79 1.28 -28.28 13.35
N TYR A 80 2.39 -28.27 12.60
CA TYR A 80 2.36 -28.28 11.14
C TYR A 80 1.79 -29.58 10.61
N SER A 81 2.12 -30.72 11.24
CA SER A 81 1.61 -32.03 10.84
C SER A 81 0.10 -32.18 11.07
N GLN A 82 -0.47 -31.54 12.09
CA GLN A 82 -1.91 -31.50 12.32
C GLN A 82 -2.62 -30.59 11.30
N LEU A 83 -2.08 -29.40 11.00
CA LEU A 83 -2.58 -28.51 9.95
C LEU A 83 -2.54 -29.16 8.55
N MET A 84 -1.54 -30.00 8.28
CA MET A 84 -1.38 -30.75 7.04
C MET A 84 -2.34 -31.95 6.96
N LYS A 85 -2.64 -32.62 8.09
CA LYS A 85 -3.60 -33.74 8.16
C LYS A 85 -5.03 -33.32 7.86
N GLU A 86 -5.44 -32.13 8.28
CA GLU A 86 -6.78 -31.60 7.98
C GLU A 86 -7.01 -31.28 6.49
N GLN A 87 -5.94 -31.27 5.67
CA GLN A 87 -5.98 -30.90 4.25
C GLN A 87 -5.54 -32.03 3.30
N THR A 88 -5.31 -33.24 3.81
CA THR A 88 -4.90 -34.38 3.00
C THR A 88 -6.13 -35.13 2.48
N ILE A 89 -6.31 -35.21 1.15
CA ILE A 89 -7.30 -36.10 0.54
C ILE A 89 -6.58 -37.37 0.08
N VAL A 90 -7.08 -38.53 0.50
CA VAL A 90 -6.52 -39.84 0.12
C VAL A 90 -7.32 -40.41 -1.05
N SER A 91 -6.66 -40.63 -2.18
CA SER A 91 -7.16 -41.43 -3.30
C SER A 91 -6.05 -42.37 -3.78
N ASP A 92 -6.37 -43.65 -3.92
CA ASP A 92 -5.54 -44.69 -4.55
C ASP A 92 -4.06 -44.75 -4.10
N ASN A 93 -3.82 -44.78 -2.79
CA ASN A 93 -2.50 -44.98 -2.17
C ASN A 93 -1.41 -43.94 -2.51
N ILE A 94 -1.81 -42.78 -3.05
CA ILE A 94 -0.92 -41.64 -3.27
C ILE A 94 -1.32 -40.54 -2.27
N TYR A 95 -0.36 -40.12 -1.45
CA TYR A 95 -0.53 -38.94 -0.61
C TYR A 95 -0.43 -37.70 -1.49
N TYR A 96 -1.57 -37.17 -1.89
CA TYR A 96 -1.61 -35.85 -2.53
C TYR A 96 -1.48 -34.79 -1.43
N VAL A 97 -0.30 -34.18 -1.31
CA VAL A 97 -0.19 -32.84 -0.74
C VAL A 97 -0.40 -31.89 -1.91
N PRO A 98 -1.60 -31.33 -2.12
CA PRO A 98 -1.75 -30.34 -3.15
C PRO A 98 -0.96 -29.10 -2.69
N PHE A 99 0.29 -28.97 -3.16
CA PHE A 99 0.84 -27.65 -3.49
C PHE A 99 0.10 -27.04 -4.70
N GLY A 100 -1.18 -27.38 -4.86
CA GLY A 100 -2.07 -26.79 -5.81
C GLY A 100 -2.29 -25.36 -5.35
N GLN A 101 -1.59 -24.44 -5.99
CA GLN A 101 -2.13 -23.23 -6.61
C GLN A 101 -3.62 -22.96 -6.34
N LYS A 102 -4.04 -22.84 -5.09
CA LYS A 102 -4.98 -21.79 -4.74
C LYS A 102 -4.14 -20.55 -4.93
N GLY A 103 -4.24 -19.91 -6.11
CA GLY A 103 -3.87 -18.51 -6.21
C GLY A 103 -4.52 -17.86 -4.99
N LYS A 104 -3.69 -17.44 -4.03
CA LYS A 104 -4.20 -16.78 -2.84
C LYS A 104 -4.76 -15.48 -3.38
N MET A 105 -6.06 -15.50 -3.67
CA MET A 105 -6.82 -14.32 -3.96
C MET A 105 -6.76 -13.52 -2.66
N TYR A 106 -5.94 -12.48 -2.65
CA TYR A 106 -5.85 -11.54 -1.54
C TYR A 106 -6.91 -10.45 -1.76
N SER A 107 -7.60 -10.05 -0.68
CA SER A 107 -8.43 -8.84 -0.72
C SER A 107 -7.55 -7.64 -1.13
N PRO A 108 -8.03 -6.62 -1.84
CA PRO A 108 -7.20 -5.44 -2.15
C PRO A 108 -6.60 -4.80 -0.89
N ILE A 109 -5.43 -4.17 -1.05
CA ILE A 109 -4.95 -3.16 -0.08
C ILE A 109 -5.69 -1.86 -0.40
N VAL A 110 -6.35 -1.27 0.59
CA VAL A 110 -6.99 0.05 0.46
C VAL A 110 -6.17 1.07 1.23
N ILE A 111 -5.81 2.17 0.59
CA ILE A 111 -5.09 3.28 1.21
C ILE A 111 -6.00 4.51 1.25
N ALA A 112 -6.37 4.97 2.44
CA ALA A 112 -6.94 6.30 2.62
C ALA A 112 -5.78 7.32 2.70
N LEU A 113 -5.59 8.10 1.64
CA LEU A 113 -4.49 9.07 1.54
C LEU A 113 -5.02 10.48 1.76
N GLN A 114 -4.57 11.13 2.83
CA GLN A 114 -4.90 12.52 3.08
C GLN A 114 -4.19 13.45 2.08
N GLN A 115 -4.95 14.35 1.50
CA GLN A 115 -4.55 15.36 0.52
C GLN A 115 -5.21 16.71 0.88
N SER A 116 -5.12 17.09 2.16
CA SER A 116 -5.58 18.38 2.69
C SER A 116 -4.53 19.48 2.47
N ASP A 117 -4.89 20.73 2.78
CA ASP A 117 -3.93 21.84 2.70
C ASP A 117 -2.77 21.69 3.69
N ALA A 118 -3.02 21.10 4.86
CA ALA A 118 -1.99 20.80 5.87
C ALA A 118 -0.95 19.77 5.40
N MET A 119 -1.33 18.89 4.47
CA MET A 119 -0.43 17.87 3.90
C MET A 119 0.42 18.38 2.74
N LYS A 120 0.27 19.65 2.31
CA LYS A 120 0.88 20.14 1.06
C LYS A 120 2.40 20.01 1.02
N THR A 121 3.08 20.25 2.13
CA THR A 121 4.55 20.14 2.23
C THR A 121 5.03 18.70 2.35
N MET A 122 4.17 17.78 2.77
CA MET A 122 4.48 16.35 2.97
C MET A 122 3.93 15.46 1.85
N GLN A 123 3.29 16.07 0.84
CA GLN A 123 2.55 15.33 -0.19
C GLN A 123 3.46 14.40 -1.00
N ALA A 124 4.66 14.85 -1.36
CA ALA A 124 5.63 14.02 -2.07
C ALA A 124 6.06 12.82 -1.21
N PHE A 125 6.39 13.06 0.07
CA PHE A 125 6.74 12.01 1.02
C PHE A 125 5.62 10.97 1.18
N CYS A 126 4.37 11.41 1.37
CA CYS A 126 3.23 10.51 1.54
C CYS A 126 2.92 9.67 0.30
N LYS A 127 3.22 10.18 -0.89
CA LYS A 127 3.07 9.40 -2.13
C LYS A 127 4.26 8.45 -2.32
N ALA A 128 5.45 8.86 -1.89
CA ALA A 128 6.65 8.03 -1.92
C ALA A 128 6.53 6.81 -0.98
N THR A 129 5.92 6.96 0.20
CA THR A 129 5.67 5.84 1.12
C THR A 129 4.72 4.79 0.55
N ILE A 130 3.90 5.14 -0.45
CA ILE A 130 3.01 4.20 -1.14
C ILE A 130 3.76 3.39 -2.22
N LEU A 131 4.86 3.89 -2.80
CA LEU A 131 5.56 3.16 -3.88
C LEU A 131 6.03 1.76 -3.46
N PRO A 132 6.65 1.54 -2.29
CA PRO A 132 6.95 0.19 -1.81
C PRO A 132 5.71 -0.73 -1.74
N ILE A 133 4.52 -0.19 -1.49
CA ILE A 133 3.26 -0.93 -1.47
C ILE A 133 2.83 -1.35 -2.89
N PHE A 134 3.05 -0.51 -3.91
CA PHE A 134 2.90 -0.93 -5.31
C PHE A 134 3.79 -2.16 -5.60
N ASN A 135 5.02 -2.16 -5.07
CA ASN A 135 5.95 -3.27 -5.27
C ASN A 135 5.43 -4.56 -4.65
N LEU A 136 4.96 -4.46 -3.40
CA LEU A 136 4.36 -5.57 -2.66
C LEU A 136 3.14 -6.12 -3.39
N CYS A 137 2.22 -5.25 -3.79
CA CYS A 137 1.00 -5.63 -4.50
C CYS A 137 1.30 -6.32 -5.84
N ALA A 138 2.27 -5.83 -6.61
CA ALA A 138 2.68 -6.47 -7.86
C ALA A 138 3.26 -7.87 -7.64
N ARG A 139 4.11 -8.06 -6.61
CA ARG A 139 4.66 -9.38 -6.24
C ARG A 139 3.56 -10.36 -5.81
N GLN A 140 2.57 -9.87 -5.09
CA GLN A 140 1.48 -10.68 -4.53
C GLN A 140 0.31 -10.87 -5.50
N GLN A 141 0.34 -10.21 -6.68
CA GLN A 141 -0.80 -10.15 -7.61
C GLN A 141 -2.06 -9.65 -6.90
N ARG A 142 -1.90 -8.60 -6.08
CA ARG A 142 -2.93 -8.03 -5.22
C ARG A 142 -3.31 -6.65 -5.73
N ASP A 143 -4.62 -6.36 -5.75
CA ASP A 143 -5.12 -5.05 -6.15
C ASP A 143 -4.76 -3.98 -5.11
N LEU A 144 -4.48 -2.77 -5.58
CA LEU A 144 -4.24 -1.60 -4.75
C LEU A 144 -5.29 -0.53 -5.06
N VAL A 145 -5.96 -0.02 -4.03
CA VAL A 145 -6.93 1.07 -4.18
C VAL A 145 -6.51 2.26 -3.34
N VAL A 146 -6.34 3.43 -3.95
CA VAL A 146 -6.05 4.67 -3.23
C VAL A 146 -7.31 5.53 -3.18
N ILE A 147 -7.75 5.90 -1.99
CA ILE A 147 -8.87 6.80 -1.71
C ILE A 147 -8.28 8.14 -1.24
N PRO A 148 -8.10 9.11 -2.15
CA PRO A 148 -7.65 10.43 -1.76
C PRO A 148 -8.75 11.18 -1.00
N PHE A 149 -8.42 11.86 0.09
CA PHE A 149 -9.39 12.66 0.85
C PHE A 149 -8.80 13.96 1.38
N GLY A 150 -9.62 15.02 1.43
CA GLY A 150 -9.32 16.29 2.08
C GLY A 150 -10.60 16.76 2.74
N GLN A 151 -11.11 17.94 2.39
CA GLN A 151 -12.47 18.33 2.76
C GLN A 151 -13.55 17.42 2.16
N THR A 152 -13.25 16.79 1.02
CA THR A 152 -14.13 15.80 0.39
C THR A 152 -13.34 14.55 0.00
N VAL A 153 -14.06 13.44 -0.16
CA VAL A 153 -13.49 12.19 -0.67
C VAL A 153 -13.41 12.27 -2.19
N GLY A 154 -12.20 12.06 -2.74
CA GLY A 154 -11.99 11.99 -4.17
C GLY A 154 -12.43 10.66 -4.78
N LYS A 155 -12.40 10.59 -6.11
CA LYS A 155 -12.60 9.34 -6.84
C LYS A 155 -11.51 8.33 -6.44
N PRO A 156 -11.86 7.11 -6.01
CA PRO A 156 -10.87 6.08 -5.75
C PRO A 156 -10.10 5.71 -7.03
N LEU A 157 -8.80 5.50 -6.88
CA LEU A 157 -7.87 5.09 -7.94
C LEU A 157 -7.61 3.59 -7.81
N TYR A 158 -7.96 2.81 -8.83
CA TYR A 158 -7.90 1.34 -8.80
C TYR A 158 -6.74 0.82 -9.63
N PHE A 159 -5.69 0.36 -8.97
CA PHE A 159 -4.52 -0.24 -9.60
C PHE A 159 -4.63 -1.76 -9.52
N HIS A 160 -5.14 -2.37 -10.59
CA HIS A 160 -5.26 -3.83 -10.67
C HIS A 160 -3.89 -4.49 -10.68
N HIS A 161 -3.64 -5.38 -9.72
CA HIS A 161 -2.32 -5.99 -9.46
C HIS A 161 -1.16 -4.97 -9.43
N ALA A 162 -1.43 -3.74 -8.96
CA ALA A 162 -0.50 -2.61 -8.99
C ALA A 162 0.05 -2.24 -10.37
N HIS A 163 -0.67 -2.56 -11.45
CA HIS A 163 -0.29 -2.21 -12.82
C HIS A 163 -0.22 -0.68 -12.99
N LEU A 164 0.93 -0.20 -13.45
CA LEU A 164 1.25 1.22 -13.56
C LEU A 164 0.71 1.85 -14.86
N GLN A 165 -0.61 1.98 -14.97
CA GLN A 165 -1.23 2.71 -16.08
C GLN A 165 -0.84 4.20 -16.00
N PRO A 166 -0.22 4.81 -17.04
CA PRO A 166 0.34 6.15 -16.96
C PRO A 166 -0.66 7.24 -16.52
N GLN A 167 -1.86 7.26 -17.10
CA GLN A 167 -2.86 8.27 -16.74
C GLN A 167 -3.35 8.11 -15.29
N LEU A 168 -3.59 6.89 -14.85
CA LEU A 168 -4.06 6.64 -13.49
C LEU A 168 -2.97 6.96 -12.46
N PHE A 169 -1.72 6.63 -12.79
CA PHE A 169 -0.57 6.98 -11.96
C PHE A 169 -0.36 8.50 -11.94
N SER A 170 -0.59 9.20 -13.05
CA SER A 170 -0.56 10.67 -13.11
C SER A 170 -1.62 11.28 -12.20
N ASP A 171 -2.86 10.77 -12.24
CA ASP A 171 -3.94 11.19 -11.33
C ASP A 171 -3.57 10.99 -9.84
N PHE A 172 -2.81 9.93 -9.54
CA PHE A 172 -2.25 9.69 -8.21
C PHE A 172 -1.16 10.71 -7.83
N ILE A 173 -0.18 10.92 -8.72
CA ILE A 173 0.97 11.81 -8.50
C ILE A 173 0.54 13.28 -8.39
N ASP A 174 -0.40 13.72 -9.21
CA ASP A 174 -0.81 15.13 -9.27
C ASP A 174 -2.03 15.43 -8.38
N GLY A 175 -2.74 14.40 -7.93
CA GLY A 175 -3.97 14.55 -7.14
C GLY A 175 -3.77 15.33 -5.84
N ASN A 176 -4.64 16.33 -5.63
CA ASN A 176 -4.78 17.11 -4.39
C ASN A 176 -6.28 17.39 -4.14
N LYS A 177 -6.74 17.30 -2.89
CA LYS A 177 -8.14 17.60 -2.52
C LYS A 177 -8.31 18.94 -1.84
N GLY A 178 -7.26 19.45 -1.20
CA GLY A 178 -7.26 20.71 -0.47
C GLY A 178 -8.26 20.75 0.69
N GLY A 179 -8.35 21.91 1.33
CA GLY A 179 -9.23 22.18 2.46
C GLY A 179 -8.83 21.40 3.72
N GLU A 180 -9.68 21.49 4.74
CA GLU A 180 -9.49 20.79 6.02
C GLU A 180 -9.99 19.35 5.93
N ALA A 181 -9.25 18.38 6.48
CA ALA A 181 -9.55 16.97 6.25
C ALA A 181 -10.82 16.48 6.97
N GLN A 182 -11.55 15.58 6.32
CA GLN A 182 -12.64 14.79 6.89
C GLN A 182 -12.37 13.30 6.66
N ILE A 183 -12.09 12.56 7.73
CA ILE A 183 -11.69 11.15 7.62
C ILE A 183 -12.87 10.19 7.56
N LEU A 184 -13.97 10.47 8.26
CA LEU A 184 -15.10 9.55 8.37
C LEU A 184 -15.69 9.18 6.98
N PRO A 185 -15.90 10.14 6.05
CA PRO A 185 -16.34 9.81 4.70
C PRO A 185 -15.38 8.86 3.95
N ALA A 186 -14.06 9.03 4.13
CA ALA A 186 -13.06 8.17 3.50
C ALA A 186 -13.11 6.74 4.07
N LEU A 187 -13.26 6.59 5.39
CA LEU A 187 -13.43 5.30 6.04
C LEU A 187 -14.74 4.60 5.64
N MET A 188 -15.84 5.35 5.51
CA MET A 188 -17.10 4.81 5.00
C MET A 188 -16.94 4.30 3.57
N LYS A 189 -16.14 4.99 2.74
CA LYS A 189 -15.85 4.55 1.38
C LYS A 189 -14.98 3.29 1.34
N ALA A 190 -13.93 3.23 2.17
CA ALA A 190 -13.08 2.05 2.32
C ALA A 190 -13.89 0.82 2.75
N ARG A 191 -14.76 0.99 3.75
CA ARG A 191 -15.70 -0.05 4.20
C ARG A 191 -16.59 -0.52 3.04
N GLU A 192 -17.20 0.39 2.29
CA GLU A 192 -18.09 0.04 1.17
C GLU A 192 -17.35 -0.82 0.12
N LEU A 193 -16.10 -0.46 -0.19
CA LEU A 193 -15.27 -1.18 -1.16
C LEU A 193 -14.91 -2.58 -0.67
N LEU A 194 -14.44 -2.70 0.56
CA LEU A 194 -14.03 -3.97 1.15
C LEU A 194 -15.21 -4.89 1.42
N GLN A 195 -16.36 -4.35 1.83
CA GLN A 195 -17.58 -5.14 2.04
C GLN A 195 -18.14 -5.73 0.73
N LYS A 196 -17.96 -5.03 -0.40
CA LYS A 196 -18.36 -5.53 -1.73
C LYS A 196 -17.34 -6.49 -2.34
N CYS A 197 -16.15 -6.64 -1.74
CA CYS A 197 -15.14 -7.54 -2.24
C CYS A 197 -15.56 -8.99 -1.97
N PRO A 198 -15.59 -9.87 -3.00
CA PRO A 198 -15.90 -11.29 -2.80
C PRO A 198 -14.79 -12.03 -2.04
N ILE A 199 -13.59 -11.45 -1.99
CA ILE A 199 -12.42 -12.00 -1.31
C ILE A 199 -12.31 -11.32 0.05
N GLN A 200 -12.48 -12.09 1.12
CA GLN A 200 -12.50 -11.56 2.50
C GLN A 200 -11.23 -11.88 3.29
N ASN A 201 -10.26 -12.56 2.68
CA ASN A 201 -8.99 -12.88 3.34
C ASN A 201 -8.02 -11.70 3.23
N ASP A 202 -7.34 -11.42 4.34
CA ASP A 202 -6.25 -10.46 4.45
C ASP A 202 -6.65 -9.05 3.98
N ALA A 203 -7.87 -8.58 4.30
CA ALA A 203 -8.30 -7.24 3.96
C ALA A 203 -7.54 -6.19 4.78
N GLU A 204 -6.90 -5.23 4.10
CA GLU A 204 -6.07 -4.22 4.76
C GLU A 204 -6.54 -2.81 4.39
N LEU A 205 -6.62 -1.95 5.39
CA LEU A 205 -6.81 -0.52 5.26
C LEU A 205 -5.62 0.21 5.87
N ILE A 206 -4.91 0.98 5.05
CA ILE A 206 -3.82 1.85 5.47
C ILE A 206 -4.31 3.30 5.43
N ILE A 207 -4.10 4.06 6.49
CA ILE A 207 -4.46 5.48 6.58
C ILE A 207 -3.16 6.28 6.62
N ILE A 208 -2.95 7.19 5.67
CA ILE A 208 -1.76 8.06 5.61
C ILE A 208 -2.21 9.51 5.83
N THR A 209 -1.73 10.16 6.88
CA THR A 209 -2.40 11.32 7.46
C THR A 209 -1.50 12.15 8.39
N ASP A 210 -1.79 13.44 8.54
CA ASP A 210 -1.24 14.32 9.59
C ASP A 210 -2.07 14.29 10.89
N ASN A 211 -3.07 13.40 10.97
CA ASN A 211 -3.99 13.23 12.09
C ASN A 211 -4.88 14.45 12.44
N HIS A 212 -4.98 15.47 11.58
CA HIS A 212 -5.84 16.62 11.81
C HIS A 212 -7.17 16.52 11.06
N TYR A 213 -8.26 16.27 11.79
CA TYR A 213 -9.59 16.15 11.18
C TYR A 213 -10.60 17.16 11.75
N THR A 214 -11.54 17.57 10.89
CA THR A 214 -12.66 18.44 11.30
C THR A 214 -13.87 17.64 11.82
N ASP A 215 -13.92 16.35 11.53
CA ASP A 215 -15.06 15.47 11.80
C ASP A 215 -14.82 14.49 12.96
N VAL A 216 -13.86 14.77 13.87
CA VAL A 216 -13.52 13.92 15.03
C VAL A 216 -14.73 13.61 15.92
N ALA A 217 -15.59 14.62 16.16
CA ALA A 217 -16.80 14.44 16.96
C ALA A 217 -17.82 13.52 16.28
N ALA A 218 -17.85 13.47 14.95
CA ALA A 218 -18.68 12.54 14.20
C ALA A 218 -18.04 11.14 14.18
N LEU A 219 -16.72 11.06 13.98
CA LEU A 219 -15.95 9.82 14.01
C LEU A 219 -16.11 9.07 15.33
N SER A 220 -16.00 9.76 16.48
CA SER A 220 -16.14 9.18 17.82
C SER A 220 -17.54 8.64 18.14
N LYS A 221 -18.57 9.20 17.51
CA LYS A 221 -19.97 8.72 17.64
C LYS A 221 -20.31 7.60 16.65
N ASN A 222 -19.48 7.41 15.63
CA ASN A 222 -19.71 6.41 14.59
C ASN A 222 -19.18 5.03 15.02
N ASP A 223 -19.80 3.96 14.54
CA ASP A 223 -19.40 2.57 14.81
C ASP A 223 -18.44 2.00 13.76
N ILE A 224 -17.81 2.87 12.94
CA ILE A 224 -16.95 2.46 11.83
C ILE A 224 -15.83 1.52 12.28
N GLY A 225 -15.15 1.79 13.41
CA GLY A 225 -14.10 0.92 13.92
C GLY A 225 -14.60 -0.48 14.30
N LYS A 226 -15.79 -0.57 14.89
CA LYS A 226 -16.43 -1.87 15.17
C LYS A 226 -16.79 -2.60 13.88
N THR A 227 -17.28 -1.87 12.89
CA THR A 227 -17.67 -2.44 11.59
C THR A 227 -16.47 -2.96 10.82
N LEU A 228 -15.36 -2.21 10.77
CA LEU A 228 -14.12 -2.63 10.12
C LEU A 228 -13.57 -3.91 10.78
N LYS A 229 -13.59 -3.97 12.12
CA LYS A 229 -13.19 -5.17 12.87
C LYS A 229 -14.10 -6.38 12.61
N GLN A 230 -15.42 -6.18 12.51
CA GLN A 230 -16.37 -7.25 12.17
C GLN A 230 -16.13 -7.81 10.77
N LEU A 231 -15.70 -6.96 9.84
CA LEU A 231 -15.30 -7.34 8.48
C LEU A 231 -13.88 -7.95 8.43
N ARG A 232 -13.18 -8.08 9.57
CA ARG A 232 -11.80 -8.58 9.67
C ARG A 232 -10.84 -7.77 8.78
N ILE A 233 -11.02 -6.46 8.76
CA ILE A 233 -10.13 -5.53 8.08
C ILE A 233 -9.07 -5.08 9.08
N ASP A 234 -7.81 -5.35 8.78
CA ASP A 234 -6.67 -4.86 9.54
C ASP A 234 -6.44 -3.38 9.19
N VAL A 235 -6.44 -2.51 10.21
CA VAL A 235 -6.29 -1.07 10.06
C VAL A 235 -4.90 -0.64 10.51
N SER A 236 -4.10 -0.10 9.60
CA SER A 236 -2.79 0.50 9.90
C SER A 236 -2.83 2.00 9.66
N VAL A 237 -2.14 2.77 10.49
CA VAL A 237 -2.00 4.22 10.34
C VAL A 237 -0.52 4.57 10.15
N ILE A 238 -0.22 5.35 9.12
CA ILE A 238 1.05 6.05 8.93
C ILE A 238 0.76 7.51 9.24
N ALA A 239 1.03 7.90 10.48
CA ALA A 239 0.85 9.26 10.97
C ALA A 239 2.11 10.08 10.71
N MET A 240 1.95 11.32 10.25
CA MET A 240 3.10 12.18 9.98
C MET A 240 3.79 12.61 11.27
N SER A 241 3.02 12.90 12.33
CA SER A 241 3.55 13.26 13.64
C SER A 241 2.95 12.41 14.75
N GLU A 242 3.81 11.96 15.68
CA GLU A 242 3.39 11.22 16.88
C GLU A 242 2.52 12.11 17.79
N LYS A 243 2.95 13.36 17.97
CA LYS A 243 2.23 14.33 18.81
C LYS A 243 0.80 14.56 18.32
N ASP A 244 0.63 14.79 17.01
CA ASP A 244 -0.70 15.05 16.44
C ASP A 244 -1.58 13.81 16.49
N PHE A 245 -0.98 12.61 16.38
CA PHE A 245 -1.70 11.36 16.59
C PHE A 245 -2.18 11.20 18.03
N GLU A 246 -1.37 11.55 19.03
CA GLU A 246 -1.78 11.51 20.44
C GLU A 246 -2.93 12.48 20.75
N ASP A 247 -2.95 13.64 20.09
CA ASP A 247 -4.02 14.65 20.24
C ASP A 247 -5.35 14.19 19.62
N GLN A 248 -5.31 13.47 18.49
CA GLN A 248 -6.50 12.93 17.80
C GLN A 248 -6.30 11.46 17.41
N PRO A 249 -6.33 10.51 18.36
CA PRO A 249 -5.99 9.13 18.10
C PRO A 249 -7.07 8.40 17.32
N ILE A 250 -6.65 7.58 16.35
CA ILE A 250 -7.53 6.61 15.67
C ILE A 250 -7.56 5.34 16.53
N SER A 251 -8.44 5.31 17.53
CA SER A 251 -8.46 4.29 18.59
C SER A 251 -8.74 2.85 18.14
N PHE A 252 -9.13 2.65 16.89
CA PHE A 252 -9.40 1.34 16.29
C PHE A 252 -8.31 0.89 15.32
N ALA A 253 -7.19 1.62 15.20
CA ALA A 253 -6.03 1.18 14.45
C ALA A 253 -5.37 -0.02 15.16
N ASP A 254 -5.05 -1.06 14.38
CA ASP A 254 -4.31 -2.24 14.86
C ASP A 254 -2.81 -1.97 14.91
N LYS A 255 -2.30 -1.09 14.03
CA LYS A 255 -0.90 -0.68 13.96
C LYS A 255 -0.79 0.82 13.68
N VAL A 256 0.20 1.46 14.28
CA VAL A 256 0.52 2.87 14.04
C VAL A 256 2.02 2.98 13.79
N LEU A 257 2.37 3.72 12.74
CA LEU A 257 3.73 4.03 12.31
C LEU A 257 3.85 5.55 12.23
N PHE A 258 4.97 6.10 12.70
CA PHE A 258 5.24 7.53 12.66
C PHE A 258 6.30 7.83 11.60
N ALA A 259 6.05 8.84 10.77
CA ALA A 259 6.97 9.25 9.71
C ALA A 259 8.10 10.14 10.23
N GLU A 260 7.86 10.94 11.26
CA GLU A 260 8.89 11.70 11.98
C GLU A 260 9.79 10.74 12.79
N GLN A 261 11.06 10.64 12.37
CA GLN A 261 12.20 10.23 13.19
C GLN A 261 13.30 11.29 13.09
#